data_AF-A0A7L7VXW5-F1
#
_entry.id   AF-A0A7L7VXW5-F1
#
_cell.length_a   1.000
_cell.length_b   1.000
_cell.length_c   1.000
_cell.angle_alpha   90.00
_cell.angle_beta   90.00
_cell.angle_gamma   90.00
#
_symmetry.space_group_name_H-M   'P 1'
#
loop_
_entity.id
_entity.type
_entity.pdbx_description
1 polymer ?
#
loop_
_entity_poly.entity_id
_entity_poly.type
_entity_poly.pdbx_seq_one_letter_code
_entity_poly.pdbx_strand_id
1 'polypeptide(L)'
;MMPLTAMLDGQRVDAVLSSDDEWFELKKTYKVRSLLTSCGLPAFPRTSSHGLRHFVHKADAKCSVAECWSETPQHRAGKAIVARSVGDAGWVATIEHQADDKSWTADVLAEKDGRRIALEIQWSKQGSPEFAARQGRYERAGVECFWLVHRRNKASAAEADVPHLVFEGDQLPLDVLAHRAFQDDKTTSLADVTALILTGGFQKRAETKATAVTLEYLKMECFACKRDSTVWRIASLDVRTRCQQVAHFETDSYGAAWPLERLETGIYEDMINAFQGTAPLSPLRMHYSKTTKSSYLAYGCGHCERGFFGDFFIMGRHDWEEVALPVRRRIPLSERLLQDAHICEDQGFGLCSQQPRKHSGPVFSGYISSRPDADKDTGEGGDFSLQIVGQDMSIREAALRLAGLWHPSPTALRVKPTGSESSTSDAGVAQITGKKHDVARDIAPGDCDLCGLGNHPEHTCLWRRYRSLTRVPVGRHHFSDDLHARIMDGVLDEVEGTELLRRMYERVSANKLAYGNIGSVAELIAQSDSYWERMERI
;
A
#
# COMPACT_ATOMS: atom_id res chain seq x y z
N MET A 1 1.80 19.00 38.02
CA MET A 1 2.36 17.81 37.35
C MET A 1 2.30 16.57 38.25
N MET A 2 2.10 15.40 37.66
CA MET A 2 2.30 14.07 38.28
C MET A 2 3.42 13.30 37.55
N PRO A 3 4.69 13.76 37.51
CA PRO A 3 5.70 13.16 36.63
C PRO A 3 6.00 11.72 37.03
N LEU A 4 6.37 10.90 36.04
CA LEU A 4 6.77 9.52 36.27
C LEU A 4 8.24 9.40 36.68
N THR A 5 9.00 10.49 36.56
CA THR A 5 10.46 10.51 36.75
C THR A 5 10.86 11.68 37.66
N ALA A 6 11.93 11.49 38.43
CA ALA A 6 12.48 12.49 39.34
C ALA A 6 14.00 12.30 39.53
N MET A 7 14.64 13.27 40.17
CA MET A 7 16.04 13.24 40.59
C MET A 7 16.12 13.15 42.11
N LEU A 8 16.64 12.05 42.64
CA LEU A 8 16.90 11.81 44.05
C LEU A 8 18.41 11.93 44.30
N ASP A 9 18.84 12.96 45.02
CA ASP A 9 20.24 13.30 45.27
C ASP A 9 21.10 13.37 43.99
N GLY A 10 20.50 13.88 42.91
CA GLY A 10 21.16 13.97 41.61
C GLY A 10 21.16 12.66 40.80
N GLN A 11 20.58 11.58 41.31
CA GLN A 11 20.37 10.33 40.56
C GLN A 11 18.93 10.23 40.05
N ARG A 12 18.75 9.74 38.83
CA ARG A 12 17.41 9.54 38.25
C ARG A 12 16.67 8.41 38.99
N VAL A 13 15.38 8.61 39.22
CA VAL A 13 14.45 7.60 39.74
C VAL A 13 13.19 7.57 38.87
N ASP A 14 12.85 6.37 38.39
CA ASP A 14 11.66 6.12 37.56
C ASP A 14 10.58 5.42 38.40
N ALA A 15 9.50 6.15 38.72
CA ALA A 15 8.46 5.68 39.64
C ALA A 15 7.81 4.36 39.23
N VAL A 16 7.70 4.14 37.92
CA VAL A 16 7.02 2.97 37.34
C VAL A 16 7.93 1.74 37.27
N LEU A 17 9.23 1.96 37.08
CA LEU A 17 10.21 0.88 36.89
C LEU A 17 10.89 0.48 38.21
N SER A 18 10.80 1.31 39.25
CA SER A 18 11.24 0.92 40.60
C SER A 18 10.48 -0.30 41.11
N SER A 19 11.22 -1.24 41.69
CA SER A 19 10.67 -2.35 42.46
C SER A 19 9.84 -1.87 43.65
N ASP A 20 9.03 -2.77 44.20
CA ASP A 20 8.18 -2.47 45.36
C ASP A 20 8.99 -2.02 46.57
N ASP A 21 10.14 -2.67 46.80
CA ASP A 21 11.05 -2.35 47.89
C ASP A 21 11.72 -0.98 47.68
N GLU A 22 12.23 -0.70 46.49
CA GLU A 22 12.81 0.62 46.15
C GLU A 22 11.79 1.74 46.32
N TRP A 23 10.56 1.52 45.85
CA TRP A 23 9.49 2.51 45.97
C TRP A 23 9.05 2.72 47.42
N PHE A 24 9.00 1.66 48.21
CA PHE A 24 8.67 1.72 49.63
C PHE A 24 9.76 2.44 50.43
N GLU A 25 11.03 2.13 50.19
CA GLU A 25 12.16 2.81 50.83
C GLU A 25 12.27 4.27 50.40
N LEU A 26 11.97 4.59 49.14
CA LEU A 26 11.87 5.98 48.68
C LEU A 26 10.80 6.75 49.45
N LYS A 27 9.61 6.17 49.65
CA LYS A 27 8.53 6.80 50.42
C LYS A 27 8.89 7.04 51.89
N LYS A 28 9.74 6.20 52.49
CA LYS A 28 10.24 6.42 53.85
C LYS A 28 11.30 7.51 53.93
N THR A 29 12.21 7.54 52.96
CA THR A 29 13.46 8.32 53.04
C THR A 29 13.42 9.66 52.31
N TYR A 30 12.46 9.90 51.39
CA TYR A 30 12.46 11.12 50.56
C TYR A 30 12.45 12.44 51.35
N LYS A 31 11.97 12.45 52.60
CA LYS A 31 11.90 13.67 53.43
C LYS A 31 13.27 14.19 53.85
N VAL A 32 14.28 13.31 53.92
CA VAL A 32 15.66 13.66 54.30
C VAL A 32 16.61 13.66 53.10
N ARG A 33 16.08 13.47 51.90
CA ARG A 33 16.83 13.42 50.63
C ARG A 33 16.38 14.53 49.70
N SER A 34 17.22 14.89 48.73
CA SER A 34 16.89 15.88 47.71
C SER A 34 16.12 15.23 46.57
N LEU A 35 14.78 15.23 46.64
CA LEU A 35 13.92 14.72 45.58
C LEU A 35 13.33 15.88 44.76
N LEU A 36 13.76 16.01 43.51
CA LEU A 36 13.37 17.08 42.58
C LEU A 36 12.69 16.50 41.33
N THR A 37 11.67 17.18 40.80
CA THR A 37 11.13 16.85 39.47
C THR A 37 12.07 17.30 38.36
N SER A 38 11.78 16.93 37.11
CA SER A 38 12.53 17.38 35.92
C SER A 38 12.58 18.91 35.76
N CYS A 39 11.60 19.65 36.30
CA CYS A 39 11.63 21.12 36.34
C CYS A 39 12.42 21.71 37.53
N GLY A 40 13.10 20.87 38.31
CA GLY A 40 13.95 21.27 39.44
C GLY A 40 13.20 21.60 40.73
N LEU A 41 11.88 21.38 40.79
CA LEU A 41 11.07 21.68 41.97
C LEU A 41 11.00 20.49 42.93
N PRO A 42 10.96 20.73 44.25
CA PRO A 42 10.79 19.67 45.24
C PRO A 42 9.53 18.84 45.02
N ALA A 43 9.70 17.51 45.08
CA ALA A 43 8.62 16.55 44.87
C ALA A 43 8.38 15.66 46.11
N PHE A 44 7.29 14.91 46.08
CA PHE A 44 7.05 13.76 46.95
C PHE A 44 6.51 12.57 46.15
N PRO A 45 6.88 11.33 46.52
CA PRO A 45 6.37 10.12 45.86
C PRO A 45 4.92 9.85 46.29
N ARG A 46 4.06 9.50 45.33
CA ARG A 46 2.64 9.17 45.56
C ARG A 46 2.21 7.97 44.72
N THR A 47 1.29 7.18 45.27
CA THR A 47 0.59 6.13 44.52
C THR A 47 -0.87 6.55 44.36
N SER A 48 -1.42 6.50 43.14
CA SER A 48 -2.83 6.81 42.88
C SER A 48 -3.76 5.72 43.44
N SER A 49 -5.07 5.99 43.49
CA SER A 49 -6.07 4.98 43.87
C SER A 49 -6.08 3.76 42.93
N HIS A 50 -5.61 3.94 41.69
CA HIS A 50 -5.49 2.89 40.68
C HIS A 50 -4.07 2.29 40.63
N GLY A 51 -3.25 2.51 41.66
CA GLY A 51 -1.94 1.88 41.79
C GLY A 51 -0.79 2.55 41.02
N LEU A 52 -1.04 3.59 40.22
CA LEU A 52 0.02 4.27 39.46
C LEU A 52 0.95 5.07 40.39
N ARG A 53 2.24 4.70 40.38
CA ARG A 53 3.34 5.40 41.06
C ARG A 53 3.74 6.64 40.26
N HIS A 54 3.86 7.77 40.94
CA HIS A 54 4.25 9.05 40.34
C HIS A 54 4.81 10.00 41.41
N PHE A 55 5.42 11.08 40.96
CA PHE A 55 5.86 12.17 41.82
C PHE A 55 4.87 13.33 41.77
N VAL A 56 4.82 14.15 42.81
CA VAL A 56 3.94 15.32 42.87
C VAL A 56 4.74 16.50 43.41
N HIS A 57 4.54 17.70 42.87
CA HIS A 57 5.12 18.92 43.43
C HIS A 57 4.66 19.11 44.88
N LYS A 58 5.56 19.59 45.75
CA LYS A 58 5.13 20.10 47.07
C LYS A 58 4.17 21.27 46.89
N ALA A 59 3.19 21.41 47.80
CA ALA A 59 2.07 22.34 47.67
C ALA A 59 2.48 23.82 47.46
N ASP A 60 3.63 24.22 48.00
CA ASP A 60 4.13 25.60 47.91
C ASP A 60 4.97 25.88 46.65
N ALA A 61 5.20 24.87 45.80
CA ALA A 61 6.04 25.00 44.62
C ALA A 61 5.25 25.59 43.44
N LYS A 62 5.55 26.85 43.10
CA LYS A 62 5.00 27.52 41.91
C LYS A 62 5.78 27.10 40.65
N CYS A 63 5.25 26.11 39.92
CA CYS A 63 5.80 25.72 38.63
C CYS A 63 5.29 26.61 37.49
N SER A 64 6.19 27.35 36.84
CA SER A 64 5.89 28.20 35.67
C SER A 64 6.04 27.48 34.33
N VAL A 65 6.55 26.23 34.32
CA VAL A 65 6.74 25.45 33.09
C VAL A 65 5.38 24.94 32.61
N ALA A 66 4.91 25.42 31.45
CA ALA A 66 3.58 25.11 30.91
C ALA A 66 3.39 23.60 30.66
N GLU A 67 4.44 22.90 30.22
CA GLU A 67 4.47 21.46 29.98
C GLU A 67 4.20 20.64 31.26
N CYS A 68 4.48 21.21 32.44
CA CYS A 68 4.18 20.56 33.73
C CYS A 68 2.67 20.49 34.06
N TRP A 69 1.82 21.14 33.26
CA TRP A 69 0.38 21.25 33.53
C TRP A 69 -0.52 20.67 32.42
N SER A 70 0.05 20.27 31.27
CA SER A 70 -0.71 19.87 30.08
C SER A 70 -0.88 18.34 29.90
N GLU A 71 -0.13 17.52 30.64
CA GLU A 71 -0.14 16.06 30.45
C GLU A 71 -1.32 15.37 31.17
N THR A 72 -2.08 14.54 30.44
CA THR A 72 -3.25 13.83 30.97
C THR A 72 -2.86 12.59 31.80
N PRO A 73 -3.68 12.17 32.78
CA PRO A 73 -3.49 10.90 33.49
C PRO A 73 -3.39 9.68 32.56
N GLN A 74 -4.13 9.68 31.46
CA GLN A 74 -4.16 8.61 30.49
C GLN A 74 -2.84 8.51 29.71
N HIS A 75 -2.27 9.64 29.28
CA HIS A 75 -0.96 9.65 28.62
C HIS A 75 0.11 9.04 29.53
N ARG A 76 0.14 9.42 30.81
CA ARG A 76 1.05 8.83 31.81
C ARG A 76 0.84 7.34 32.01
N ALA A 77 -0.41 6.90 32.12
CA ALA A 77 -0.69 5.48 32.26
C ALA A 77 -0.26 4.69 31.01
N GLY A 78 -0.44 5.26 29.81
CA GLY A 78 0.07 4.71 28.56
C GLY A 78 1.60 4.54 28.59
N LYS A 79 2.35 5.59 28.94
CA LYS A 79 3.81 5.51 29.16
C LYS A 79 4.19 4.40 30.13
N ALA A 80 3.46 4.30 31.24
CA ALA A 80 3.72 3.30 32.26
C ALA A 80 3.49 1.87 31.77
N ILE A 81 2.44 1.63 30.98
CA ILE A 81 2.16 0.33 30.36
C ILE A 81 3.25 -0.02 29.35
N VAL A 82 3.58 0.92 28.46
CA VAL A 82 4.61 0.73 27.43
C VAL A 82 5.97 0.43 28.07
N ALA A 83 6.40 1.23 29.05
CA ALA A 83 7.69 1.04 29.73
C ALA A 83 7.80 -0.30 30.46
N ARG A 84 6.74 -0.76 31.13
CA ARG A 84 6.72 -2.10 31.73
C ARG A 84 6.81 -3.19 30.66
N SER A 85 6.04 -3.05 29.59
CA SER A 85 6.04 -4.03 28.47
C SER A 85 7.41 -4.12 27.79
N VAL A 86 8.13 -3.00 27.70
CA VAL A 86 9.53 -2.96 27.23
C VAL A 86 10.44 -3.78 28.16
N GLY A 87 10.33 -3.57 29.47
CA GLY A 87 11.06 -4.36 30.48
C GLY A 87 10.72 -5.85 30.42
N ASP A 88 9.44 -6.19 30.33
CA ASP A 88 8.94 -7.58 30.26
C ASP A 88 9.43 -8.29 28.99
N ALA A 89 9.66 -7.56 27.90
CA ALA A 89 10.27 -8.07 26.66
C ALA A 89 11.80 -8.23 26.74
N GLY A 90 12.41 -7.93 27.90
CA GLY A 90 13.86 -8.00 28.12
C GLY A 90 14.64 -6.89 27.43
N TRP A 91 14.03 -5.72 27.25
CA TRP A 91 14.68 -4.49 26.80
C TRP A 91 14.91 -3.55 27.98
N VAL A 92 15.90 -2.67 27.86
CA VAL A 92 16.09 -1.58 28.83
C VAL A 92 15.09 -0.47 28.49
N ALA A 93 14.18 -0.19 29.43
CA ALA A 93 13.20 0.89 29.30
C ALA A 93 13.69 2.16 30.01
N THR A 94 13.67 3.30 29.33
CA THR A 94 13.84 4.62 29.95
C THR A 94 12.63 5.48 29.65
N ILE A 95 11.83 5.82 30.66
CA ILE A 95 10.69 6.73 30.52
C ILE A 95 11.21 8.14 30.33
N GLU A 96 10.60 8.99 29.50
CA GLU A 96 10.96 10.42 29.35
C GLU A 96 12.47 10.62 29.12
N HIS A 97 13.06 9.83 28.23
CA HIS A 97 14.48 9.92 27.91
C HIS A 97 14.75 11.16 27.07
N GLN A 98 15.53 12.08 27.62
CA GLN A 98 15.96 13.29 26.94
C GLN A 98 17.35 13.09 26.34
N ALA A 99 17.54 13.52 25.10
CA ALA A 99 18.85 13.55 24.46
C ALA A 99 19.83 14.44 25.24
N ASP A 100 21.14 14.14 25.16
CA ASP A 100 22.18 14.92 25.86
C ASP A 100 22.19 16.40 25.46
N ASP A 101 21.94 16.67 24.17
CA ASP A 101 21.82 18.02 23.61
C ASP A 101 20.43 18.65 23.81
N LYS A 102 19.52 17.92 24.47
CA LYS A 102 18.13 18.29 24.74
C LYS A 102 17.29 18.55 23.49
N SER A 103 17.73 18.07 22.32
CA SER A 103 17.05 18.28 21.05
C SER A 103 15.73 17.50 20.92
N TRP A 104 15.60 16.39 21.64
CA TRP A 104 14.39 15.57 21.68
C TRP A 104 14.22 14.87 23.03
N THR A 105 12.98 14.46 23.31
CA THR A 105 12.62 13.65 24.48
C THR A 105 11.62 12.58 24.04
N ALA A 106 11.96 11.31 24.23
CA ALA A 106 11.08 10.18 23.97
C ALA A 106 10.18 9.91 25.19
N ASP A 107 8.89 9.65 24.95
CA ASP A 107 7.97 9.21 26.01
C ASP A 107 8.47 7.93 26.70
N VAL A 108 8.89 6.93 25.91
CA VAL A 108 9.63 5.75 26.37
C VAL A 108 10.70 5.42 25.35
N LEU A 109 11.95 5.28 25.77
CA LEU A 109 13.04 4.74 24.96
C LEU A 109 13.28 3.29 25.34
N ALA A 110 13.27 2.40 24.34
CA ALA A 110 13.62 1.00 24.48
C ALA A 110 14.99 0.74 23.86
N GLU A 111 15.89 0.09 24.62
CA GLU A 111 17.23 -0.25 24.15
C GLU A 111 17.55 -1.75 24.34
N LYS A 112 18.10 -2.38 23.30
CA LYS A 112 18.58 -3.77 23.35
C LYS A 112 19.63 -3.99 22.27
N ASP A 113 20.78 -4.54 22.66
CA ASP A 113 21.87 -4.92 21.74
C ASP A 113 22.28 -3.80 20.76
N GLY A 114 22.29 -2.55 21.23
CA GLY A 114 22.63 -1.36 20.43
C GLY A 114 21.50 -0.80 19.57
N ARG A 115 20.36 -1.50 19.47
CA ARG A 115 19.15 -0.99 18.82
C ARG A 115 18.37 -0.10 19.78
N ARG A 116 17.93 1.08 19.31
CA ARG A 116 17.21 2.08 20.10
C ARG A 116 15.90 2.44 19.41
N ILE A 117 14.78 2.29 20.14
CA ILE A 117 13.43 2.59 19.64
C ILE A 117 12.73 3.56 20.60
N ALA A 118 12.41 4.76 20.12
CA ALA A 118 11.51 5.69 20.78
C ALA A 118 10.05 5.28 20.54
N LEU A 119 9.31 5.06 21.61
CA LEU A 119 7.89 4.73 21.60
C LEU A 119 7.12 5.95 22.12
N GLU A 120 6.42 6.62 21.21
CA GLU A 120 5.72 7.88 21.48
C GLU A 120 4.22 7.65 21.66
N ILE A 121 3.62 8.21 22.71
CA ILE A 121 2.18 8.12 22.97
C ILE A 121 1.54 9.48 22.70
N GLN A 122 0.94 9.67 21.52
CA GLN A 122 0.37 10.96 21.15
C GLN A 122 -1.13 11.04 21.46
N TRP A 123 -1.43 11.52 22.68
CA TRP A 123 -2.81 11.73 23.16
C TRP A 123 -3.44 13.02 22.60
N SER A 124 -2.77 14.16 22.79
CA SER A 124 -3.26 15.47 22.41
C SER A 124 -3.20 15.70 20.90
N LYS A 125 -4.04 16.59 20.38
CA LYS A 125 -4.08 16.91 18.95
C LYS A 125 -2.70 17.38 18.47
N GLN A 126 -2.16 16.74 17.42
CA GLN A 126 -0.90 17.11 16.79
C GLN A 126 -1.07 17.15 15.26
N GLY A 127 -0.45 18.13 14.61
CA GLY A 127 -0.48 18.27 13.16
C GLY A 127 0.59 17.43 12.46
N SER A 128 0.34 17.08 11.19
CA SER A 128 1.29 16.33 10.35
C SER A 128 2.71 16.94 10.34
N PRO A 129 2.91 18.27 10.19
CA PRO A 129 4.26 18.85 10.21
C PRO A 129 5.05 18.60 11.49
N GLU A 130 4.38 18.54 12.65
CA GLU A 130 5.05 18.27 13.92
C GLU A 130 5.41 16.79 14.07
N PHE A 131 4.56 15.87 13.59
CA PHE A 131 4.91 14.45 13.51
C PHE A 131 6.15 14.24 12.66
N ALA A 132 6.19 14.80 11.45
CA ALA A 132 7.34 14.69 10.56
C ALA A 132 8.60 15.34 11.17
N ALA A 133 8.47 16.51 11.81
CA ALA A 133 9.58 17.18 12.47
C ALA A 133 10.14 16.36 13.64
N ARG A 134 9.28 15.74 14.46
CA ARG A 134 9.67 14.86 15.57
C ARG A 134 10.31 13.58 15.06
N GLN A 135 9.70 12.92 14.08
CA GLN A 135 10.24 11.73 13.43
C GLN A 135 11.67 11.99 12.92
N GLY A 136 11.86 13.09 12.18
CA GLY A 136 13.17 13.45 11.66
C GLY A 136 14.22 13.76 12.73
N ARG A 137 13.83 14.21 13.94
CA ARG A 137 14.77 14.39 15.08
C ARG A 137 15.31 13.04 15.56
N TYR A 138 14.45 12.03 15.67
CA TYR A 138 14.86 10.67 16.03
C TYR A 138 15.74 10.03 14.96
N GLU A 139 15.35 10.14 13.69
CA GLU A 139 16.11 9.60 12.57
C GLU A 139 17.53 10.16 12.49
N ARG A 140 17.69 11.49 12.65
CA ARG A 140 19.02 12.13 12.71
C ARG A 140 19.86 11.67 13.90
N ALA A 141 19.23 11.23 14.98
CA ALA A 141 19.89 10.70 16.16
C ALA A 141 20.17 9.18 16.06
N GLY A 142 19.83 8.53 14.94
CA GLY A 142 19.97 7.09 14.77
C GLY A 142 19.02 6.28 15.67
N VAL A 143 17.90 6.86 16.07
CA VAL A 143 16.88 6.25 16.92
C VAL A 143 15.65 5.95 16.05
N GLU A 144 15.21 4.68 16.03
CA GLU A 144 13.93 4.34 15.41
C GLU A 144 12.80 4.98 16.23
N CYS A 145 11.74 5.46 15.59
CA CYS A 145 10.60 6.04 16.30
C CYS A 145 9.31 5.41 15.84
N PHE A 146 8.45 5.03 16.79
CA PHE A 146 7.14 4.45 16.58
C PHE A 146 6.07 5.18 17.40
N TRP A 147 4.91 5.42 16.79
CA TRP A 147 3.84 6.20 17.40
C TRP A 147 2.61 5.36 17.76
N LEU A 148 2.19 5.46 19.01
CA LEU A 148 0.86 5.07 19.45
C LEU A 148 0.03 6.35 19.51
N VAL A 149 -0.93 6.50 18.59
CA VAL A 149 -1.68 7.76 18.45
C VAL A 149 -3.15 7.55 18.78
N HIS A 150 -3.75 8.50 19.50
CA HIS A 150 -5.20 8.49 19.68
C HIS A 150 -5.87 8.64 18.30
N ARG A 151 -7.03 8.00 18.07
CA ARG A 151 -7.88 8.16 16.85
C ARG A 151 -7.97 9.57 16.26
N ARG A 152 -7.97 10.62 17.10
CA ARG A 152 -8.04 12.03 16.68
C ARG A 152 -6.81 12.51 15.89
N ASN A 153 -5.70 11.80 15.99
CA ASN A 153 -4.42 12.08 15.35
C ASN A 153 -4.13 11.15 14.16
N LYS A 154 -4.99 10.15 13.88
CA LYS A 154 -4.78 9.15 12.81
C LYS A 154 -4.47 9.80 11.47
N ALA A 155 -5.29 10.78 11.06
CA ALA A 155 -5.12 11.46 9.77
C ALA A 155 -3.78 12.22 9.69
N SER A 156 -3.44 12.98 10.74
CA SER A 156 -2.18 13.72 10.80
C SER A 156 -0.95 12.81 10.78
N ALA A 157 -1.00 11.68 11.48
CA ALA A 157 0.10 10.71 11.51
C ALA A 157 0.28 10.01 10.16
N ALA A 158 -0.83 9.61 9.52
CA ALA A 158 -0.81 9.03 8.18
C ALA A 158 -0.32 10.02 7.11
N GLU A 159 -0.75 11.29 7.17
CA GLU A 159 -0.27 12.35 6.28
C GLU A 159 1.24 12.60 6.43
N ALA A 160 1.77 12.42 7.64
CA ALA A 160 3.20 12.56 7.92
C ALA A 160 4.04 11.32 7.56
N ASP A 161 3.42 10.23 7.10
CA ASP A 161 4.05 8.92 6.82
C ASP A 161 4.90 8.36 7.99
N VAL A 162 4.49 8.65 9.23
CA VAL A 162 5.16 8.10 10.41
C VAL A 162 4.62 6.71 10.75
N PRO A 163 5.46 5.77 11.20
CA PRO A 163 4.99 4.45 11.61
C PRO A 163 4.13 4.58 12.88
N HIS A 164 2.85 4.18 12.78
CA HIS A 164 1.91 4.37 13.87
C HIS A 164 0.86 3.27 13.99
N LEU A 165 0.33 3.10 15.19
CA LEU A 165 -0.93 2.41 15.47
C LEU A 165 -1.91 3.36 16.14
N VAL A 166 -3.19 3.07 16.00
CA VAL A 166 -4.26 3.87 16.57
C VAL A 166 -4.77 3.22 17.85
N PHE A 167 -4.90 4.00 18.92
CA PHE A 167 -5.67 3.58 20.08
C PHE A 167 -6.98 4.38 20.21
N GLU A 168 -7.97 3.72 20.81
CA GLU A 168 -9.31 4.25 21.05
C GLU A 168 -9.65 4.26 22.54
N GLY A 169 -10.67 5.05 22.89
CA GLY A 169 -11.12 5.24 24.26
C GLY A 169 -10.38 6.35 25.03
N ASP A 170 -11.07 6.90 26.01
CA ASP A 170 -10.54 7.92 26.93
C ASP A 170 -10.27 7.35 28.35
N GLN A 171 -10.45 6.04 28.53
CA GLN A 171 -10.30 5.32 29.79
C GLN A 171 -9.37 4.13 29.62
N LEU A 172 -8.70 3.73 30.70
CA LEU A 172 -7.81 2.57 30.72
C LEU A 172 -8.60 1.28 30.98
N PRO A 173 -8.16 0.11 30.47
CA PRO A 173 -7.03 -0.06 29.56
C PRO A 173 -7.31 0.53 28.17
N LEU A 174 -6.24 0.96 27.47
CA LEU A 174 -6.37 1.52 26.12
C LEU A 174 -6.36 0.39 25.10
N ASP A 175 -7.41 0.36 24.30
CA ASP A 175 -7.58 -0.55 23.18
C ASP A 175 -6.84 0.00 21.96
N VAL A 176 -5.97 -0.83 21.37
CA VAL A 176 -5.21 -0.51 20.18
C VAL A 176 -5.79 -1.28 19.00
N LEU A 177 -6.02 -0.56 17.90
CA LEU A 177 -6.36 -1.14 16.61
C LEU A 177 -5.07 -1.62 15.94
N ALA A 178 -4.78 -2.91 16.08
CA ALA A 178 -3.69 -3.55 15.37
C ALA A 178 -4.15 -3.90 13.95
N HIS A 179 -3.62 -3.16 12.98
CA HIS A 179 -3.84 -3.41 11.56
C HIS A 179 -3.38 -4.83 11.20
N ARG A 180 -4.23 -5.59 10.52
CA ARG A 180 -3.89 -6.91 9.98
C ARG A 180 -3.80 -6.81 8.47
N ALA A 181 -2.84 -7.51 7.88
CA ALA A 181 -2.66 -7.45 6.43
C ALA A 181 -3.94 -7.90 5.70
N PHE A 182 -4.52 -6.99 4.91
CA PHE A 182 -5.75 -7.14 4.11
C PHE A 182 -6.99 -7.58 4.89
N GLN A 183 -7.00 -7.36 6.21
CA GLN A 183 -8.03 -7.82 7.11
C GLN A 183 -8.47 -6.66 8.00
N ASP A 184 -9.63 -6.79 8.61
CA ASP A 184 -10.09 -5.81 9.58
C ASP A 184 -9.12 -5.71 10.77
N ASP A 185 -9.05 -4.49 11.31
CA ASP A 185 -8.26 -4.18 12.51
C ASP A 185 -8.68 -5.10 13.66
N LYS A 186 -7.68 -5.67 14.34
CA LYS A 186 -7.91 -6.44 15.57
C LYS A 186 -7.66 -5.54 16.77
N THR A 187 -8.65 -5.43 17.65
CA THR A 187 -8.46 -4.79 18.94
C THR A 187 -7.53 -5.62 19.82
N THR A 188 -6.55 -4.96 20.43
CA THR A 188 -5.56 -5.59 21.32
C THR A 188 -5.07 -4.59 22.37
N SER A 189 -4.34 -5.05 23.37
CA SER A 189 -3.82 -4.17 24.42
C SER A 189 -2.58 -3.39 23.98
N LEU A 190 -2.32 -2.26 24.62
CA LEU A 190 -1.04 -1.53 24.51
C LEU A 190 0.18 -2.40 24.82
N ALA A 191 0.07 -3.35 25.75
CA ALA A 191 1.19 -4.20 26.14
C ALA A 191 1.57 -5.16 25.01
N ASP A 192 0.56 -5.82 24.41
CA ASP A 192 0.77 -6.80 23.34
C ASP A 192 1.36 -6.15 22.09
N VAL A 193 0.84 -4.98 21.68
CA VAL A 193 1.42 -4.27 20.51
C VAL A 193 2.82 -3.77 20.79
N THR A 194 3.13 -3.37 22.03
CA THR A 194 4.48 -2.96 22.39
C THR A 194 5.45 -4.12 22.21
N ALA A 195 5.12 -5.30 22.72
CA ALA A 195 5.93 -6.50 22.51
C ALA A 195 6.13 -6.81 21.02
N LEU A 196 5.06 -6.75 20.22
CA LEU A 196 5.12 -6.98 18.78
C LEU A 196 5.99 -5.96 18.06
N ILE A 197 5.91 -4.66 18.39
CA ILE A 197 6.77 -3.62 17.82
C ILE A 197 8.25 -3.89 18.13
N LEU A 198 8.57 -4.23 19.38
CA LEU A 198 9.95 -4.50 19.80
C LEU A 198 10.56 -5.69 19.08
N THR A 199 9.78 -6.73 18.77
CA THR A 199 10.23 -7.88 17.98
C THR A 199 10.24 -7.63 16.47
N GLY A 200 9.98 -6.39 16.03
CA GLY A 200 9.95 -6.02 14.61
C GLY A 200 8.65 -6.40 13.91
N GLY A 201 7.58 -6.72 14.64
CA GLY A 201 6.29 -7.14 14.09
C GLY A 201 5.58 -6.06 13.28
N PHE A 202 5.88 -4.78 13.45
CA PHE A 202 5.32 -3.76 12.57
C PHE A 202 5.99 -3.78 11.19
N GLN A 203 5.20 -4.03 10.15
CA GLN A 203 5.67 -4.15 8.77
C GLN A 203 4.88 -3.17 7.89
N LYS A 204 5.55 -2.31 7.13
CA LYS A 204 4.89 -1.37 6.19
C LYS A 204 4.40 -2.02 4.88
N ARG A 205 4.70 -3.31 4.72
CA ARG A 205 4.52 -4.06 3.48
C ARG A 205 4.09 -5.48 3.79
N ALA A 206 3.04 -5.94 3.11
CA ALA A 206 2.62 -7.34 3.12
C ALA A 206 3.41 -8.13 2.07
N GLU A 207 4.03 -9.22 2.51
CA GLU A 207 4.63 -10.20 1.60
C GLU A 207 3.60 -11.29 1.31
N THR A 208 3.17 -11.41 0.05
CA THR A 208 2.02 -12.26 -0.33
C THR A 208 2.34 -13.31 -1.36
N LYS A 209 1.52 -14.35 -1.39
CA LYS A 209 1.48 -15.38 -2.41
C LYS A 209 0.03 -15.57 -2.88
N ALA A 210 -0.18 -15.50 -4.19
CA ALA A 210 -1.44 -15.93 -4.79
C ALA A 210 -1.65 -17.43 -4.57
N THR A 211 -2.85 -17.79 -4.14
CA THR A 211 -3.25 -19.17 -3.82
C THR A 211 -4.26 -19.72 -4.82
N ALA A 212 -5.19 -18.88 -5.27
CA ALA A 212 -6.13 -19.20 -6.32
C ALA A 212 -6.47 -17.93 -7.14
N VAL A 213 -6.92 -18.15 -8.37
CA VAL A 213 -7.51 -17.14 -9.24
C VAL A 213 -8.87 -17.64 -9.66
N THR A 214 -9.89 -16.79 -9.53
CA THR A 214 -11.21 -17.05 -10.10
C THR A 214 -11.27 -16.37 -11.46
N LEU A 215 -11.66 -17.17 -12.45
CA LEU A 215 -11.84 -16.72 -13.82
C LEU A 215 -13.32 -16.71 -14.14
N GLU A 216 -13.76 -15.65 -14.80
CA GLU A 216 -15.04 -15.64 -15.49
C GLU A 216 -14.80 -15.89 -16.98
N TYR A 217 -15.64 -16.70 -17.61
CA TYR A 217 -15.60 -16.95 -19.04
C TYR A 217 -16.98 -17.13 -19.64
N LEU A 218 -17.10 -16.87 -20.94
CA LEU A 218 -18.30 -17.15 -21.72
C LEU A 218 -17.93 -17.51 -23.16
N LYS A 219 -18.83 -18.22 -23.83
CA LYS A 219 -18.69 -18.57 -25.25
C LYS A 219 -19.35 -17.51 -26.12
N MET A 220 -18.67 -17.10 -27.18
CA MET A 220 -19.21 -16.18 -28.19
C MET A 220 -18.92 -16.68 -29.60
N GLU A 221 -19.94 -16.65 -30.45
CA GLU A 221 -19.78 -16.89 -31.87
C GLU A 221 -19.07 -15.70 -32.55
N CYS A 222 -18.01 -15.98 -33.31
CA CYS A 222 -17.33 -14.95 -34.07
C CYS A 222 -18.19 -14.42 -35.23
N PHE A 223 -18.38 -13.09 -35.31
CA PHE A 223 -19.15 -12.48 -36.40
C PHE A 223 -18.57 -12.75 -37.80
N ALA A 224 -17.25 -12.96 -37.91
CA ALA A 224 -16.55 -13.10 -39.18
C ALA A 224 -16.49 -14.55 -39.68
N CYS A 225 -16.08 -15.49 -38.82
CA CYS A 225 -15.89 -16.90 -39.22
C CYS A 225 -16.95 -17.87 -38.68
N LYS A 226 -17.89 -17.38 -37.85
CA LYS A 226 -19.03 -18.16 -37.32
C LYS A 226 -18.64 -19.35 -36.44
N ARG A 227 -17.43 -19.34 -35.88
CA ARG A 227 -16.96 -20.33 -34.90
C ARG A 227 -16.91 -19.72 -33.52
N ASP A 228 -17.16 -20.54 -32.50
CA ASP A 228 -17.12 -20.11 -31.11
C ASP A 228 -15.69 -19.80 -30.65
N SER A 229 -15.57 -18.82 -29.79
CA SER A 229 -14.36 -18.58 -29.01
C SER A 229 -14.76 -18.25 -27.58
N THR A 230 -13.87 -18.57 -26.65
CA THR A 230 -14.11 -18.40 -25.22
C THR A 230 -13.53 -17.05 -24.80
N VAL A 231 -14.39 -16.07 -24.49
CA VAL A 231 -13.98 -14.81 -23.88
C VAL A 231 -13.83 -15.05 -22.37
N TRP A 232 -12.82 -14.46 -21.74
CA TRP A 232 -12.49 -14.76 -20.35
C TRP A 232 -11.80 -13.58 -19.68
N ARG A 233 -11.85 -13.52 -18.35
CA ARG A 233 -11.20 -12.50 -17.52
C ARG A 233 -10.92 -13.05 -16.12
N ILE A 234 -10.00 -12.41 -15.40
CA ILE A 234 -9.91 -12.63 -13.95
C ILE A 234 -11.10 -11.91 -13.31
N ALA A 235 -11.75 -12.58 -12.37
CA ALA A 235 -12.84 -12.04 -11.57
C ALA A 235 -12.35 -11.72 -10.16
N SER A 236 -11.50 -12.60 -9.62
CA SER A 236 -10.88 -12.37 -8.31
C SER A 236 -9.58 -13.15 -8.12
N LEU A 237 -8.85 -12.74 -7.10
CA LEU A 237 -7.58 -13.30 -6.69
C LEU A 237 -7.58 -13.59 -5.18
N ASP A 238 -7.32 -14.83 -4.81
CA ASP A 238 -7.09 -15.22 -3.43
C ASP A 238 -5.60 -15.18 -3.11
N VAL A 239 -5.21 -14.42 -2.09
CA VAL A 239 -3.83 -14.35 -1.62
C VAL A 239 -3.69 -14.80 -0.19
N ARG A 240 -2.48 -15.21 0.16
CA ARG A 240 -2.05 -15.43 1.54
C ARG A 240 -0.76 -14.69 1.82
N THR A 241 -0.71 -13.95 2.91
CA THR A 241 0.48 -13.27 3.39
C THR A 241 1.42 -14.26 4.08
N ARG A 242 2.67 -13.85 4.27
CA ARG A 242 3.65 -14.61 5.04
C ARG A 242 3.21 -14.83 6.49
N CYS A 243 2.61 -13.82 7.09
CA CYS A 243 1.94 -13.88 8.40
C CYS A 243 0.57 -14.58 8.38
N GLN A 244 0.30 -15.39 7.35
CA GLN A 244 -0.86 -16.27 7.20
C GLN A 244 -2.22 -15.58 7.17
N GLN A 245 -2.26 -14.27 6.95
CA GLN A 245 -3.50 -13.57 6.64
C GLN A 245 -3.94 -13.94 5.23
N VAL A 246 -5.24 -14.16 5.03
CA VAL A 246 -5.82 -14.44 3.72
C VAL A 246 -6.50 -13.17 3.21
N ALA A 247 -6.57 -12.98 1.90
CA ALA A 247 -7.37 -11.89 1.33
C ALA A 247 -7.99 -12.33 0.01
N HIS A 248 -9.18 -11.80 -0.26
CA HIS A 248 -9.88 -11.95 -1.52
C HIS A 248 -9.91 -10.59 -2.21
N PHE A 249 -9.32 -10.49 -3.39
CA PHE A 249 -9.35 -9.28 -4.20
C PHE A 249 -10.25 -9.50 -5.39
N GLU A 250 -11.39 -8.82 -5.41
CA GLU A 250 -12.17 -8.68 -6.63
C GLU A 250 -11.41 -7.81 -7.63
N THR A 251 -11.40 -8.23 -8.88
CA THR A 251 -10.78 -7.47 -9.97
C THR A 251 -11.88 -6.80 -10.76
N ASP A 252 -11.88 -5.46 -10.78
CA ASP A 252 -12.71 -4.72 -11.73
C ASP A 252 -12.06 -4.76 -13.12
N SER A 253 -12.29 -5.88 -13.81
CA SER A 253 -11.78 -6.11 -15.17
C SER A 253 -12.50 -5.25 -16.22
N TYR A 254 -13.59 -4.57 -15.85
CA TYR A 254 -14.29 -3.61 -16.72
C TYR A 254 -13.69 -2.21 -16.57
N GLY A 255 -12.51 -2.01 -17.15
CA GLY A 255 -11.86 -0.69 -17.17
C GLY A 255 -10.38 -0.70 -17.55
N ALA A 256 -9.73 -1.86 -17.49
CA ALA A 256 -8.34 -2.00 -17.91
C ALA A 256 -8.24 -1.98 -19.46
N ALA A 257 -8.22 -0.78 -20.04
CA ALA A 257 -7.98 -0.53 -21.46
C ALA A 257 -6.57 -0.97 -21.93
N TRP A 258 -5.73 -1.50 -21.03
CA TRP A 258 -4.30 -1.67 -21.22
C TRP A 258 -3.85 -3.14 -21.03
N PRO A 259 -3.27 -3.80 -22.05
CA PRO A 259 -2.87 -5.21 -21.99
C PRO A 259 -1.78 -5.53 -20.96
N LEU A 260 -1.01 -4.53 -20.51
CA LEU A 260 0.12 -4.68 -19.60
C LEU A 260 -0.25 -4.64 -18.12
N GLU A 261 -1.39 -4.02 -17.79
CA GLU A 261 -1.91 -3.94 -16.43
C GLU A 261 -2.81 -5.17 -16.12
N ARG A 262 -2.99 -6.06 -17.11
CA ARG A 262 -3.82 -7.25 -17.03
C ARG A 262 -3.02 -8.47 -16.57
N LEU A 263 -3.29 -8.90 -15.33
CA LEU A 263 -2.74 -10.10 -14.67
C LEU A 263 -2.86 -11.35 -15.56
N GLU A 264 -3.89 -11.38 -16.42
CA GLU A 264 -4.20 -12.38 -17.43
C GLU A 264 -3.01 -12.76 -18.32
N THR A 265 -2.14 -11.81 -18.63
CA THR A 265 -1.00 -12.04 -19.51
C THR A 265 0.08 -12.93 -18.87
N GLY A 266 0.19 -12.92 -17.54
CA GLY A 266 1.17 -13.71 -16.79
C GLY A 266 0.73 -15.17 -16.53
N ILE A 267 -0.55 -15.48 -16.70
CA ILE A 267 -1.14 -16.79 -16.39
C ILE A 267 -1.75 -17.50 -17.61
N TYR A 268 -1.63 -16.92 -18.80
CA TYR A 268 -2.26 -17.39 -20.03
C TYR A 268 -1.98 -18.87 -20.37
N GLU A 269 -0.76 -19.36 -20.13
CA GLU A 269 -0.41 -20.76 -20.37
C GLU A 269 -1.13 -21.73 -19.40
N ASP A 270 -1.13 -21.38 -18.11
CA ASP A 270 -1.82 -22.18 -17.09
C ASP A 270 -3.32 -22.23 -17.40
N MET A 271 -3.86 -21.15 -18.00
CA MET A 271 -5.23 -21.06 -18.45
C MET A 271 -5.53 -21.92 -19.68
N ILE A 272 -4.71 -21.89 -20.74
CA ILE A 272 -4.92 -22.76 -21.90
C ILE A 272 -5.07 -24.22 -21.46
N ASN A 273 -4.27 -24.65 -20.48
CA ASN A 273 -4.34 -26.00 -19.94
C ASN A 273 -5.63 -26.27 -19.17
N ALA A 274 -6.11 -25.31 -18.37
CA ALA A 274 -7.36 -25.43 -17.63
C ALA A 274 -8.59 -25.51 -18.53
N PHE A 275 -8.56 -24.86 -19.71
CA PHE A 275 -9.65 -24.84 -20.69
C PHE A 275 -9.46 -25.85 -21.84
N GLN A 276 -8.66 -26.90 -21.65
CA GLN A 276 -8.54 -27.97 -22.65
C GLN A 276 -9.91 -28.62 -22.89
N GLY A 277 -10.33 -28.71 -24.16
CA GLY A 277 -11.62 -29.29 -24.56
C GLY A 277 -12.76 -28.28 -24.72
N THR A 278 -12.57 -27.00 -24.42
CA THR A 278 -13.53 -25.93 -24.76
C THR A 278 -13.22 -25.29 -26.12
N ALA A 279 -14.08 -24.35 -26.55
CA ALA A 279 -13.74 -23.47 -27.68
C ALA A 279 -12.44 -22.71 -27.37
N PRO A 280 -11.59 -22.39 -28.37
CA PRO A 280 -10.31 -21.74 -28.12
C PRO A 280 -10.47 -20.43 -27.36
N LEU A 281 -9.57 -20.20 -26.40
CA LEU A 281 -9.51 -18.94 -25.67
C LEU A 281 -9.29 -17.78 -26.65
N SER A 282 -10.07 -16.72 -26.47
CA SER A 282 -9.99 -15.50 -27.24
C SER A 282 -8.69 -14.77 -26.89
N PRO A 283 -7.73 -14.61 -27.83
CA PRO A 283 -6.52 -13.86 -27.57
C PRO A 283 -6.80 -12.36 -27.54
N LEU A 284 -6.13 -11.60 -26.68
CA LEU A 284 -6.20 -10.15 -26.72
C LEU A 284 -5.39 -9.60 -27.91
N ARG A 285 -6.03 -8.82 -28.78
CA ARG A 285 -5.44 -8.25 -30.01
C ARG A 285 -5.93 -6.82 -30.23
N MET A 286 -5.15 -6.04 -30.97
CA MET A 286 -5.56 -4.69 -31.39
C MET A 286 -6.58 -4.79 -32.52
N HIS A 287 -7.74 -4.16 -32.34
CA HIS A 287 -8.78 -4.11 -33.35
C HIS A 287 -9.25 -2.67 -33.57
N TYR A 288 -9.37 -2.28 -34.85
CA TYR A 288 -9.99 -1.01 -35.21
C TYR A 288 -11.50 -1.13 -35.16
N SER A 289 -12.14 -0.30 -34.34
CA SER A 289 -13.59 -0.19 -34.28
C SER A 289 -14.05 0.98 -35.14
N LYS A 290 -14.92 0.68 -36.11
CA LYS A 290 -15.58 1.71 -36.91
C LYS A 290 -16.55 2.57 -36.07
N THR A 291 -17.11 1.98 -35.01
CA THR A 291 -18.07 2.63 -34.12
C THR A 291 -17.42 3.71 -33.26
N THR A 292 -16.26 3.42 -32.67
CA THR A 292 -15.50 4.37 -31.83
C THR A 292 -14.48 5.17 -32.64
N LYS A 293 -14.29 4.81 -33.92
CA LYS A 293 -13.26 5.36 -34.82
C LYS A 293 -11.83 5.27 -34.27
N SER A 294 -11.60 4.41 -33.29
CA SER A 294 -10.31 4.19 -32.62
C SER A 294 -9.91 2.72 -32.67
N SER A 295 -8.60 2.45 -32.56
CA SER A 295 -8.10 1.10 -32.31
C SER A 295 -7.98 0.90 -30.81
N TYR A 296 -8.48 -0.21 -30.30
CA TYR A 296 -8.33 -0.60 -28.90
C TYR A 296 -8.02 -2.09 -28.79
N LEU A 297 -7.57 -2.50 -27.60
CA LEU A 297 -7.35 -3.90 -27.30
C LEU A 297 -8.70 -4.58 -27.07
N ALA A 298 -9.02 -5.56 -27.91
CA ALA A 298 -10.24 -6.36 -27.78
C ALA A 298 -9.92 -7.85 -27.73
N TYR A 299 -10.87 -8.65 -27.28
CA TYR A 299 -10.78 -10.10 -27.43
C TYR A 299 -10.94 -10.46 -28.90
N GLY A 300 -9.90 -11.02 -29.50
CA GLY A 300 -9.92 -11.55 -30.86
C GLY A 300 -10.55 -12.93 -30.93
N CYS A 301 -10.92 -13.37 -32.12
CA CYS A 301 -11.34 -14.74 -32.35
C CYS A 301 -10.16 -15.71 -32.26
N GLY A 302 -10.35 -16.84 -31.57
CA GLY A 302 -9.35 -17.90 -31.48
C GLY A 302 -9.10 -18.66 -32.79
N HIS A 303 -9.93 -18.45 -33.82
CA HIS A 303 -9.86 -19.15 -35.11
C HIS A 303 -9.47 -18.27 -36.31
N CYS A 304 -9.69 -16.96 -36.27
CA CYS A 304 -9.40 -16.07 -37.40
C CYS A 304 -8.87 -14.72 -36.93
N GLU A 305 -8.16 -14.01 -37.82
CA GLU A 305 -7.57 -12.71 -37.49
C GLU A 305 -8.57 -11.55 -37.57
N ARG A 306 -9.60 -11.67 -38.42
CA ARG A 306 -10.57 -10.60 -38.67
C ARG A 306 -11.60 -10.44 -37.55
N GLY A 307 -11.90 -11.51 -36.84
CA GLY A 307 -12.93 -11.55 -35.81
C GLY A 307 -12.47 -11.00 -34.47
N PHE A 308 -13.35 -10.24 -33.81
CA PHE A 308 -13.16 -9.76 -32.45
C PHE A 308 -14.51 -9.58 -31.75
N PHE A 309 -14.46 -9.49 -30.42
CA PHE A 309 -15.58 -9.27 -29.52
C PHE A 309 -15.40 -7.90 -28.88
N GLY A 310 -16.23 -6.94 -29.28
CA GLY A 310 -16.15 -5.57 -28.79
C GLY A 310 -16.74 -5.43 -27.39
N ASP A 311 -16.15 -4.56 -26.57
CA ASP A 311 -16.45 -4.42 -25.15
C ASP A 311 -17.94 -4.18 -24.86
N PHE A 312 -18.62 -3.38 -25.69
CA PHE A 312 -20.07 -3.13 -25.55
C PHE A 312 -20.91 -4.42 -25.59
N PHE A 313 -20.54 -5.39 -26.44
CA PHE A 313 -21.25 -6.67 -26.54
C PHE A 313 -20.91 -7.63 -25.41
N ILE A 314 -19.80 -7.40 -24.71
CA ILE A 314 -19.32 -8.19 -23.59
C ILE A 314 -19.94 -7.65 -22.29
N MET A 315 -19.95 -6.32 -22.10
CA MET A 315 -20.52 -5.64 -20.94
C MET A 315 -22.02 -5.91 -20.76
N GLY A 316 -22.75 -6.15 -21.85
CA GLY A 316 -24.16 -6.51 -21.80
C GLY A 316 -24.46 -7.98 -21.50
N ARG A 317 -23.44 -8.80 -21.23
CA ARG A 317 -23.59 -10.24 -20.93
C ARG A 317 -23.58 -10.47 -19.43
N HIS A 318 -24.51 -11.30 -18.99
CA HIS A 318 -24.69 -11.69 -17.59
C HIS A 318 -24.58 -13.21 -17.38
N ASP A 319 -24.36 -13.96 -18.45
CA ASP A 319 -24.24 -15.42 -18.49
C ASP A 319 -22.77 -15.87 -18.41
N TRP A 320 -21.98 -15.23 -17.55
CA TRP A 320 -20.60 -15.63 -17.29
C TRP A 320 -20.59 -16.89 -16.43
N GLU A 321 -19.77 -17.86 -16.83
CA GLU A 321 -19.43 -19.01 -16.01
C GLU A 321 -18.15 -18.71 -15.22
N GLU A 322 -18.05 -19.22 -13.99
CA GLU A 322 -16.89 -19.04 -13.13
C GLU A 322 -16.13 -20.34 -12.90
N VAL A 323 -14.80 -20.24 -12.85
CA VAL A 323 -13.93 -21.34 -12.45
C VAL A 323 -12.77 -20.83 -11.60
N ALA A 324 -12.62 -21.40 -10.41
CA ALA A 324 -11.48 -21.16 -9.54
C ALA A 324 -10.34 -22.12 -9.88
N LEU A 325 -9.16 -21.56 -10.15
CA LEU A 325 -7.95 -22.33 -10.45
C LEU A 325 -6.90 -22.11 -9.37
N PRO A 326 -6.32 -23.17 -8.79
CA PRO A 326 -5.21 -23.02 -7.86
C PRO A 326 -3.99 -22.49 -8.60
N VAL A 327 -3.36 -21.44 -8.07
CA VAL A 327 -2.18 -20.84 -8.69
C VAL A 327 -0.93 -21.21 -7.92
N ARG A 328 0.03 -21.83 -8.62
CA ARG A 328 1.34 -22.18 -8.07
C ARG A 328 2.44 -21.20 -8.48
N ARG A 329 2.24 -20.45 -9.57
CA ARG A 329 3.18 -19.43 -10.07
C ARG A 329 3.02 -18.11 -9.31
N ARG A 330 4.03 -17.26 -9.36
CA ARG A 330 3.97 -15.90 -8.78
C ARG A 330 3.10 -15.02 -9.67
N ILE A 331 2.02 -14.48 -9.11
CA ILE A 331 1.26 -13.38 -9.72
C ILE A 331 1.85 -12.07 -9.19
N PRO A 332 2.37 -11.18 -10.04
CA PRO A 332 2.88 -9.89 -9.61
C PRO A 332 1.69 -9.01 -9.17
N LEU A 333 1.70 -8.61 -7.90
CA LEU A 333 0.75 -7.62 -7.38
C LEU A 333 1.40 -6.24 -7.41
N SER A 334 0.57 -5.22 -7.59
CA SER A 334 1.05 -3.84 -7.61
C SER A 334 1.69 -3.48 -6.28
N GLU A 335 2.76 -2.68 -6.33
CA GLU A 335 3.48 -2.24 -5.15
C GLU A 335 2.56 -1.51 -4.17
N ARG A 336 1.61 -0.73 -4.70
CA ARG A 336 0.59 -0.02 -3.93
C ARG A 336 -0.34 -0.97 -3.15
N LEU A 337 -0.75 -2.10 -3.74
CA LEU A 337 -1.55 -3.09 -3.02
C LEU A 337 -0.75 -3.71 -1.86
N LEU A 338 0.54 -3.92 -2.08
CA LEU A 338 1.42 -4.54 -1.09
C LEU A 338 1.87 -3.57 0.02
N GLN A 339 1.72 -2.26 -0.16
CA GLN A 339 1.94 -1.21 0.85
C GLN A 339 0.81 -1.19 1.88
N ASP A 340 0.72 -2.28 2.63
CA ASP A 340 -0.26 -2.47 3.68
C ASP A 340 0.46 -2.58 5.03
N ALA A 341 0.43 -1.49 5.79
CA ALA A 341 1.07 -1.41 7.09
C ALA A 341 0.28 -2.21 8.12
N HIS A 342 0.91 -3.22 8.71
CA HIS A 342 0.24 -4.16 9.61
C HIS A 342 1.15 -4.65 10.74
N ILE A 343 0.51 -5.18 11.77
CA ILE A 343 1.17 -5.99 12.78
C ILE A 343 1.27 -7.42 12.27
N CYS A 344 2.49 -7.76 11.89
CA CYS A 344 2.93 -9.04 11.41
C CYS A 344 3.32 -9.92 12.59
N GLU A 345 2.48 -10.91 12.89
CA GLU A 345 2.82 -11.98 13.81
C GLU A 345 3.55 -13.10 13.05
N ASP A 346 4.66 -13.60 13.60
CA ASP A 346 5.35 -14.74 13.01
C ASP A 346 4.58 -16.03 13.31
N GLN A 347 3.99 -16.61 12.26
CA GLN A 347 3.25 -17.87 12.31
C GLN A 347 4.12 -19.08 11.92
N GLY A 348 5.44 -18.99 12.17
CA GLY A 348 6.43 -20.02 11.84
C GLY A 348 7.02 -19.88 10.43
N PHE A 349 6.77 -18.75 9.76
CA PHE A 349 7.26 -18.48 8.41
C PHE A 349 8.15 -17.24 8.34
N GLY A 350 8.39 -16.56 9.46
CA GLY A 350 9.06 -15.27 9.54
C GLY A 350 8.13 -14.09 9.24
N LEU A 351 8.61 -12.89 9.54
CA LEU A 351 7.90 -11.64 9.29
C LEU A 351 7.87 -11.29 7.79
N CYS A 352 6.85 -10.55 7.36
CA CYS A 352 6.75 -10.03 5.98
C CYS A 352 7.98 -9.20 5.62
N SER A 353 8.57 -9.43 4.45
CA SER A 353 9.70 -8.64 3.95
C SER A 353 9.34 -7.17 3.68
N GLN A 354 10.18 -6.24 4.15
CA GLN A 354 10.09 -4.81 3.82
C GLN A 354 10.64 -4.45 2.45
N GLN A 355 11.45 -5.31 1.83
CA GLN A 355 12.04 -5.05 0.52
C GLN A 355 11.24 -5.69 -0.62
N PRO A 356 11.01 -4.96 -1.73
CA PRO A 356 10.49 -5.55 -2.96
C PRO A 356 11.47 -6.59 -3.53
N ARG A 357 11.04 -7.86 -3.65
CA ARG A 357 11.87 -8.91 -4.26
C ARG A 357 11.89 -8.79 -5.79
N LYS A 358 13.09 -8.58 -6.36
CA LYS A 358 13.30 -8.33 -7.78
C LYS A 358 13.00 -9.54 -8.72
N HIS A 359 13.17 -10.82 -8.36
CA HIS A 359 12.96 -11.93 -9.33
C HIS A 359 12.47 -13.32 -8.80
N SER A 360 11.78 -14.03 -9.74
CA SER A 360 11.32 -15.43 -9.97
C SER A 360 11.22 -16.55 -8.91
N GLY A 361 11.52 -16.34 -7.62
CA GLY A 361 11.35 -17.38 -6.59
C GLY A 361 9.95 -17.43 -5.96
N PRO A 362 9.51 -18.56 -5.37
CA PRO A 362 8.36 -18.57 -4.48
C PRO A 362 8.60 -17.62 -3.29
N VAL A 363 7.57 -16.83 -2.98
CA VAL A 363 7.66 -15.70 -2.04
C VAL A 363 7.97 -16.16 -0.61
N PHE A 364 7.45 -17.33 -0.20
CA PHE A 364 7.87 -18.07 0.99
C PHE A 364 7.38 -19.53 0.87
N SER A 365 8.08 -20.50 1.49
CA SER A 365 7.71 -21.92 1.51
C SER A 365 7.00 -22.25 2.81
N GLY A 366 5.73 -21.85 2.92
CA GLY A 366 4.98 -22.01 4.15
C GLY A 366 3.49 -22.10 3.92
N TYR A 367 2.90 -23.25 4.23
CA TYR A 367 1.47 -23.46 4.12
C TYR A 367 0.98 -24.18 5.36
N ILE A 368 0.06 -23.56 6.08
CA ILE A 368 -0.84 -24.27 7.00
C ILE A 368 -2.14 -24.49 6.21
N SER A 369 -2.47 -25.74 5.93
CA SER A 369 -3.74 -26.07 5.30
C SER A 369 -4.87 -25.74 6.24
N SER A 370 -5.66 -24.72 5.93
CA SER A 370 -7.00 -24.55 6.49
C SER A 370 -7.94 -25.55 5.82
N ARG A 371 -7.73 -26.85 6.06
CA ARG A 371 -8.79 -27.84 5.90
C ARG A 371 -9.43 -28.00 7.28
N PRO A 372 -10.74 -27.79 7.44
CA PRO A 372 -11.44 -28.46 8.53
C PRO A 372 -11.27 -29.95 8.30
N ASP A 373 -11.08 -30.69 9.39
CA ASP A 373 -10.97 -32.14 9.38
C ASP A 373 -12.03 -32.76 8.49
N ALA A 374 -11.58 -33.77 7.74
CA ALA A 374 -12.44 -34.69 7.03
C ALA A 374 -13.30 -35.40 8.08
N ASP A 375 -14.51 -34.92 8.29
CA ASP A 375 -15.57 -35.74 8.83
C ASP A 375 -16.68 -35.90 7.81
N LYS A 376 -17.15 -37.14 7.74
CA LYS A 376 -18.17 -37.60 6.81
C LYS A 376 -19.48 -36.93 7.21
N ASP A 377 -20.12 -36.22 6.29
CA ASP A 377 -21.58 -36.29 6.26
C ASP A 377 -22.18 -36.09 4.88
N THR A 378 -23.21 -36.88 4.66
CA THR A 378 -24.03 -37.03 3.48
C THR A 378 -25.12 -35.96 3.44
N GLY A 379 -25.43 -35.44 2.25
CA GLY A 379 -26.81 -35.02 1.94
C GLY A 379 -27.09 -33.53 1.84
N GLU A 380 -27.66 -33.20 0.68
CA GLU A 380 -28.70 -32.21 0.42
C GLU A 380 -28.40 -30.71 0.50
N GLY A 381 -28.98 -30.00 -0.49
CA GLY A 381 -28.74 -28.60 -0.77
C GLY A 381 -29.14 -27.66 0.36
N GLY A 382 -28.29 -26.67 0.59
CA GLY A 382 -28.57 -25.49 1.37
C GLY A 382 -28.19 -24.27 0.53
N ASP A 383 -29.17 -23.41 0.31
CA ASP A 383 -29.03 -22.07 -0.24
C ASP A 383 -28.11 -21.26 0.68
N PHE A 384 -27.01 -20.70 0.15
CA PHE A 384 -26.12 -19.82 0.93
C PHE A 384 -26.36 -18.38 0.52
N SER A 385 -27.02 -17.62 1.40
CA SER A 385 -27.03 -16.16 1.36
C SER A 385 -25.76 -15.62 2.02
N LEU A 386 -24.89 -14.94 1.28
CA LEU A 386 -23.77 -14.18 1.84
C LEU A 386 -24.14 -12.69 1.86
N GLN A 387 -24.43 -12.18 3.05
CA GLN A 387 -24.45 -10.73 3.32
C GLN A 387 -23.02 -10.29 3.64
N ILE A 388 -22.56 -9.23 2.97
CA ILE A 388 -21.46 -8.40 3.45
C ILE A 388 -22.05 -7.03 3.75
N VAL A 389 -22.08 -6.68 5.04
CA VAL A 389 -22.38 -5.35 5.57
C VAL A 389 -21.06 -4.73 5.99
N GLY A 390 -20.78 -3.49 5.58
CA GLY A 390 -19.76 -2.69 6.27
C GLY A 390 -18.92 -1.67 5.48
N GLN A 391 -19.54 -0.85 4.63
CA GLN A 391 -19.24 0.59 4.38
C GLN A 391 -19.86 0.97 3.03
N ASP A 392 -20.72 1.99 3.00
CA ASP A 392 -21.18 2.58 1.75
C ASP A 392 -20.01 3.31 1.07
N MET A 393 -19.28 2.59 0.22
CA MET A 393 -18.39 3.20 -0.76
C MET A 393 -19.00 3.00 -2.14
N SER A 394 -18.97 4.06 -2.96
CA SER A 394 -19.47 3.93 -4.32
C SER A 394 -18.53 3.04 -5.13
N ILE A 395 -19.09 2.28 -6.09
CA ILE A 395 -18.33 1.44 -7.05
C ILE A 395 -17.18 2.23 -7.69
N ARG A 396 -17.39 3.54 -7.92
CA ARG A 396 -16.38 4.46 -8.44
C ARG A 396 -15.18 4.65 -7.51
N GLU A 397 -15.39 4.68 -6.19
CA GLU A 397 -14.32 4.85 -5.21
C GLU A 397 -13.48 3.58 -5.03
N ALA A 398 -14.10 2.40 -5.11
CA ALA A 398 -13.40 1.12 -5.11
C ALA A 398 -12.49 0.99 -6.36
N ALA A 399 -13.02 1.30 -7.55
CA ALA A 399 -12.28 1.27 -8.80
C ALA A 399 -11.10 2.28 -8.83
N LEU A 400 -11.29 3.50 -8.30
CA LEU A 400 -10.24 4.52 -8.22
C LEU A 400 -9.11 4.15 -7.23
N ARG A 401 -9.41 3.39 -6.17
CA ARG A 401 -8.38 2.91 -5.23
C ARG A 401 -7.57 1.74 -5.78
N LEU A 402 -8.22 0.78 -6.44
CA LEU A 402 -7.56 -0.38 -7.05
C LEU A 402 -6.68 -0.01 -8.26
N ALA A 403 -7.12 0.95 -9.07
CA ALA A 403 -6.37 1.44 -10.24
C ALA A 403 -5.27 2.46 -9.87
N GLY A 404 -5.12 2.82 -8.59
CA GLY A 404 -4.14 3.80 -8.15
C GLY A 404 -4.44 5.27 -8.51
N LEU A 405 -5.68 5.57 -8.90
CA LEU A 405 -6.12 6.87 -9.45
C LEU A 405 -6.77 7.81 -8.41
N TRP A 406 -6.75 7.45 -7.11
CA TRP A 406 -7.23 8.33 -6.05
C TRP A 406 -6.13 9.23 -5.47
N HIS A 407 -6.38 10.54 -5.54
CA HIS A 407 -5.68 11.60 -4.81
C HIS A 407 -6.66 12.28 -3.84
N PRO A 408 -6.36 12.41 -2.54
CA PRO A 408 -7.08 13.36 -1.70
C PRO A 408 -6.67 14.77 -2.11
N SER A 409 -7.56 15.49 -2.80
CA SER A 409 -7.44 16.95 -2.89
C SER A 409 -7.98 17.57 -1.59
N PRO A 410 -7.29 18.55 -0.96
CA PRO A 410 -7.69 19.15 0.33
C PRO A 410 -9.01 19.94 0.34
N THR A 411 -9.79 19.98 -0.74
CA THR A 411 -10.81 21.03 -0.94
C THR A 411 -12.19 20.54 -1.40
N ALA A 412 -12.67 19.40 -0.90
CA ALA A 412 -14.03 18.93 -1.19
C ALA A 412 -14.82 18.53 0.07
N LEU A 413 -14.86 19.42 1.07
CA LEU A 413 -16.01 19.53 1.97
C LEU A 413 -16.79 20.79 1.58
N ARG A 414 -17.81 20.61 0.73
CA ARG A 414 -18.93 21.55 0.67
C ARG A 414 -20.22 20.77 0.86
N VAL A 415 -20.65 20.74 2.12
CA VAL A 415 -22.06 20.57 2.48
C VAL A 415 -22.84 21.69 1.79
N LYS A 416 -23.85 21.36 0.97
CA LYS A 416 -24.86 22.34 0.58
C LYS A 416 -26.05 22.21 1.54
N PRO A 417 -26.54 23.32 2.12
CA PRO A 417 -27.78 23.32 2.87
C PRO A 417 -28.97 23.17 1.93
N THR A 418 -30.00 22.51 2.44
CA THR A 418 -31.35 22.41 1.90
C THR A 418 -31.96 23.80 1.71
N GLY A 419 -32.48 24.10 0.51
CA GLY A 419 -33.25 25.32 0.27
C GLY A 419 -33.52 25.56 -1.21
N SER A 420 -34.82 25.64 -1.54
CA SER A 420 -35.42 25.97 -2.83
C SER A 420 -34.97 27.30 -3.42
N GLU A 421 -34.83 27.39 -4.74
CA GLU A 421 -35.67 28.20 -5.64
C GLU A 421 -35.07 28.33 -7.06
N SER A 422 -35.99 28.52 -7.99
CA SER A 422 -35.85 28.71 -9.44
C SER A 422 -34.96 29.87 -9.88
N SER A 423 -34.29 29.74 -11.02
CA SER A 423 -34.51 30.57 -12.22
C SER A 423 -33.38 30.41 -13.25
N THR A 424 -33.69 30.87 -14.45
CA THR A 424 -33.13 30.63 -15.78
C THR A 424 -31.82 31.34 -16.13
N SER A 425 -31.27 30.87 -17.25
CA SER A 425 -30.54 31.56 -18.33
C SER A 425 -29.01 31.71 -18.29
N ASP A 426 -28.48 31.29 -19.44
CA ASP A 426 -27.41 31.90 -20.23
C ASP A 426 -25.98 31.36 -20.21
N ALA A 427 -25.50 31.28 -21.44
CA ALA A 427 -24.25 30.75 -21.91
C ALA A 427 -23.07 31.63 -21.52
N GLY A 428 -21.95 30.99 -21.21
CA GLY A 428 -20.67 31.65 -20.97
C GLY A 428 -19.53 30.64 -21.10
N VAL A 429 -18.97 30.56 -22.31
CA VAL A 429 -17.70 29.89 -22.59
C VAL A 429 -16.61 30.57 -21.76
N ALA A 430 -16.03 29.87 -20.78
CA ALA A 430 -14.85 30.32 -20.06
C ALA A 430 -13.69 29.37 -20.37
N GLN A 431 -12.75 29.88 -21.17
CA GLN A 431 -11.44 29.28 -21.43
C GLN A 431 -10.64 29.17 -20.12
N ILE A 432 -10.21 27.96 -19.79
CA ILE A 432 -9.19 27.74 -18.74
C ILE A 432 -7.83 27.68 -19.45
N THR A 433 -7.07 28.75 -19.32
CA THR A 433 -5.68 28.85 -19.75
C THR A 433 -4.79 28.06 -18.79
N GLY A 434 -4.43 26.84 -19.17
CA GLY A 434 -3.39 26.06 -18.50
C GLY A 434 -2.02 26.69 -18.74
N LYS A 435 -1.35 27.13 -17.67
CA LYS A 435 0.06 27.52 -17.69
C LYS A 435 0.91 26.31 -18.10
N LYS A 436 1.63 26.42 -19.22
CA LYS A 436 2.72 25.52 -19.59
C LYS A 436 3.78 25.56 -18.49
N HIS A 437 4.06 24.40 -17.88
CA HIS A 437 5.33 24.17 -17.22
C HIS A 437 6.31 23.71 -18.30
N ASP A 438 7.07 24.66 -18.85
CA ASP A 438 8.30 24.34 -19.58
C ASP A 438 9.33 23.85 -18.56
N VAL A 439 9.46 22.53 -18.42
CA VAL A 439 10.64 21.92 -17.79
C VAL A 439 11.50 21.37 -18.92
N ALA A 440 12.35 22.23 -19.46
CA ALA A 440 13.51 21.79 -20.22
C ALA A 440 14.41 20.98 -19.27
N ARG A 441 14.44 19.66 -19.43
CA ARG A 441 15.48 18.81 -18.85
C ARG A 441 16.63 18.75 -19.84
N ASP A 442 17.75 19.36 -19.46
CA ASP A 442 19.04 19.18 -20.13
C ASP A 442 19.48 17.71 -19.98
N ILE A 443 19.33 16.92 -21.04
CA ILE A 443 19.86 15.55 -21.13
C ILE A 443 21.23 15.63 -21.83
N ALA A 444 22.29 15.27 -21.11
CA ALA A 444 23.65 15.17 -21.65
C ALA A 444 23.74 14.09 -22.77
N PRO A 445 24.70 14.19 -23.72
CA PRO A 445 24.72 13.36 -24.92
C PRO A 445 25.31 11.96 -24.68
N GLY A 446 24.51 10.93 -24.98
CA GLY A 446 24.96 9.54 -25.11
C GLY A 446 24.10 8.81 -26.15
N ASP A 447 24.73 7.99 -27.00
CA ASP A 447 24.03 7.19 -28.01
C ASP A 447 23.03 6.23 -27.35
N CYS A 448 21.82 6.10 -27.89
CA CYS A 448 20.85 5.12 -27.37
C CYS A 448 21.36 3.69 -27.59
N ASP A 449 21.63 2.95 -26.50
CA ASP A 449 22.15 1.56 -26.51
C ASP A 449 21.33 0.56 -27.35
N LEU A 450 20.05 0.86 -27.62
CA LEU A 450 19.16 -0.01 -28.40
C LEU A 450 19.22 0.21 -29.92
N CYS A 451 19.39 1.45 -30.40
CA CYS A 451 19.36 1.77 -31.83
C CYS A 451 20.63 2.40 -32.36
N GLY A 452 21.56 2.85 -31.51
CA GLY A 452 22.79 3.53 -31.93
C GLY A 452 22.54 4.83 -32.71
N LEU A 453 21.34 5.39 -32.65
CA LEU A 453 20.93 6.60 -33.38
C LEU A 453 20.52 7.70 -32.39
N GLY A 454 21.24 8.82 -32.42
CA GLY A 454 20.85 10.06 -31.74
C GLY A 454 20.71 9.97 -30.21
N ASN A 455 20.55 11.12 -29.57
CA ASN A 455 20.38 11.21 -28.12
C ASN A 455 18.88 11.16 -27.76
N HIS A 456 18.37 10.00 -27.34
CA HIS A 456 17.01 9.87 -26.79
C HIS A 456 16.90 8.75 -25.74
N PRO A 457 15.97 8.85 -24.78
CA PRO A 457 15.76 7.81 -23.77
C PRO A 457 15.34 6.46 -24.35
N GLU A 458 15.65 5.37 -23.64
CA GLU A 458 15.38 4.00 -24.08
C GLU A 458 13.89 3.73 -24.33
N HIS A 459 13.01 4.18 -23.43
CA HIS A 459 11.55 4.05 -23.60
C HIS A 459 11.05 4.70 -24.90
N THR A 460 11.65 5.82 -25.31
CA THR A 460 11.29 6.49 -26.56
C THR A 460 11.71 5.65 -27.77
N CYS A 461 12.85 4.96 -27.70
CA CYS A 461 13.28 4.00 -28.72
C CYS A 461 12.31 2.81 -28.83
N LEU A 462 11.98 2.19 -27.69
CA LEU A 462 11.10 1.03 -27.61
C LEU A 462 9.69 1.36 -28.11
N TRP A 463 9.14 2.52 -27.72
CA TRP A 463 7.87 3.02 -28.22
C TRP A 463 7.86 3.17 -29.75
N ARG A 464 8.90 3.81 -30.32
CA ARG A 464 9.06 3.96 -31.78
C ARG A 464 9.09 2.62 -32.50
N ARG A 465 9.90 1.68 -32.01
CA ARG A 465 10.04 0.34 -32.59
C ARG A 465 8.74 -0.47 -32.48
N TYR A 466 8.06 -0.36 -31.35
CA TYR A 466 6.78 -1.00 -31.11
C TYR A 466 5.70 -0.51 -32.10
N ARG A 467 5.55 0.80 -32.28
CA ARG A 467 4.61 1.39 -33.25
C ARG A 467 4.84 0.87 -34.67
N SER A 468 6.10 0.83 -35.09
CA SER A 468 6.46 0.37 -36.42
C SER A 468 6.15 -1.12 -36.61
N LEU A 469 6.46 -1.94 -35.61
CA LEU A 469 6.08 -3.35 -35.58
C LEU A 469 4.57 -3.56 -35.72
N THR A 470 3.77 -2.73 -35.06
CA THR A 470 2.31 -2.81 -35.14
C THR A 470 1.71 -2.17 -36.40
N ARG A 471 2.54 -1.62 -37.30
CA ARG A 471 2.15 -0.95 -38.56
C ARG A 471 1.07 0.12 -38.35
N VAL A 472 1.18 0.90 -37.27
CA VAL A 472 0.18 1.93 -36.96
C VAL A 472 0.39 3.12 -37.89
N PRO A 473 -0.62 3.53 -38.68
CA PRO A 473 -0.48 4.66 -39.61
C PRO A 473 -0.09 5.97 -38.92
N VAL A 474 0.61 6.82 -39.65
CA VAL A 474 0.96 8.20 -39.28
C VAL A 474 -0.31 8.97 -38.88
N GLY A 475 -0.27 9.69 -37.75
CA GLY A 475 -1.41 10.47 -37.25
C GLY A 475 -2.56 9.66 -36.63
N ARG A 476 -2.46 8.33 -36.60
CA ARG A 476 -3.37 7.48 -35.81
C ARG A 476 -2.80 7.29 -34.42
N HIS A 477 -3.59 7.68 -33.43
CA HIS A 477 -3.32 7.39 -32.02
C HIS A 477 -3.24 5.88 -31.80
N HIS A 478 -2.19 5.47 -31.10
CA HIS A 478 -1.95 4.11 -30.66
C HIS A 478 -1.84 4.10 -29.15
N PHE A 479 -2.21 2.98 -28.56
CA PHE A 479 -2.16 2.79 -27.13
C PHE A 479 -0.71 2.96 -26.56
N SER A 480 0.32 2.63 -27.33
CA SER A 480 1.70 2.89 -26.88
C SER A 480 2.01 4.38 -26.72
N ASP A 481 1.25 5.28 -27.37
CA ASP A 481 1.39 6.73 -27.24
C ASP A 481 0.99 7.22 -25.87
N ASP A 482 -0.08 6.67 -25.29
CA ASP A 482 -0.51 7.04 -23.94
C ASP A 482 0.45 6.47 -22.88
N LEU A 483 0.98 5.27 -23.10
CA LEU A 483 2.02 4.70 -22.23
C LEU A 483 3.30 5.54 -22.29
N HIS A 484 3.72 5.92 -23.50
CA HIS A 484 4.89 6.80 -23.70
C HIS A 484 4.66 8.17 -23.07
N ALA A 485 3.49 8.78 -23.27
CA ALA A 485 3.11 10.05 -22.65
C ALA A 485 3.13 9.97 -21.11
N ARG A 486 2.59 8.90 -20.50
CA ARG A 486 2.63 8.71 -19.04
C ARG A 486 4.06 8.63 -18.48
N ILE A 487 5.00 8.04 -19.22
CA ILE A 487 6.43 8.03 -18.83
C ILE A 487 7.01 9.44 -18.95
N MET A 488 6.75 10.12 -20.07
CA MET A 488 7.24 11.48 -20.33
C MET A 488 6.70 12.51 -19.33
N ASP A 489 5.44 12.37 -18.92
CA ASP A 489 4.76 13.24 -17.96
C ASP A 489 5.10 12.89 -16.50
N GLY A 490 5.92 11.85 -16.26
CA GLY A 490 6.31 11.40 -14.93
C GLY A 490 5.18 10.75 -14.12
N VAL A 491 4.07 10.40 -14.77
CA VAL A 491 2.92 9.70 -14.18
C VAL A 491 3.23 8.22 -13.94
N LEU A 492 4.06 7.63 -14.79
CA LEU A 492 4.60 6.28 -14.65
C LEU A 492 6.11 6.39 -14.42
N ASP A 493 6.63 5.63 -13.45
CA ASP A 493 8.07 5.57 -13.18
C ASP A 493 8.84 5.18 -14.46
N GLU A 494 9.95 5.86 -14.73
CA GLU A 494 10.68 5.70 -15.98
C GLU A 494 11.27 4.30 -16.14
N VAL A 495 11.76 3.69 -15.05
CA VAL A 495 12.35 2.35 -15.10
C VAL A 495 11.25 1.31 -15.31
N GLU A 496 10.15 1.42 -14.55
CA GLU A 496 8.98 0.54 -14.71
C GLU A 496 8.37 0.66 -16.10
N GLY A 497 8.17 1.88 -16.59
CA GLY A 497 7.62 2.18 -17.90
C GLY A 497 8.50 1.73 -19.07
N THR A 498 9.83 1.87 -18.95
CA THR A 498 10.79 1.39 -19.95
C THR A 498 10.74 -0.13 -20.07
N GLU A 499 10.73 -0.84 -18.94
CA GLU A 499 10.64 -2.31 -18.91
C GLU A 499 9.29 -2.82 -19.47
N LEU A 500 8.21 -2.08 -19.22
CA LEU A 500 6.89 -2.38 -19.80
C LEU A 500 6.92 -2.28 -21.33
N LEU A 501 7.45 -1.19 -21.89
CA LEU A 501 7.61 -1.02 -23.34
C LEU A 501 8.53 -2.10 -23.94
N ARG A 502 9.56 -2.53 -23.21
CA ARG A 502 10.47 -3.60 -23.63
C ARG A 502 9.75 -4.93 -23.78
N ARG A 503 8.99 -5.35 -22.77
CA ARG A 503 8.19 -6.60 -22.82
C ARG A 503 7.16 -6.59 -23.94
N MET A 504 6.52 -5.45 -24.19
CA MET A 504 5.60 -5.29 -25.32
C MET A 504 6.29 -5.54 -26.66
N TYR A 505 7.44 -4.90 -26.84
CA TYR A 505 8.27 -5.03 -28.03
C TYR A 505 8.73 -6.48 -28.24
N GLU A 506 9.27 -7.12 -27.21
CA GLU A 506 9.74 -8.50 -27.25
C GLU A 506 8.60 -9.48 -27.59
N ARG A 507 7.43 -9.33 -26.97
CA ARG A 507 6.29 -10.22 -27.19
C ARG A 507 5.74 -10.12 -28.62
N VAL A 508 5.60 -8.91 -29.15
CA VAL A 508 5.15 -8.72 -30.54
C VAL A 508 6.19 -9.22 -31.53
N SER A 509 7.48 -9.01 -31.23
CA SER A 509 8.58 -9.54 -32.03
C SER A 509 8.57 -11.07 -32.06
N ALA A 510 8.44 -11.72 -30.91
CA ALA A 510 8.36 -13.17 -30.78
C ALA A 510 7.16 -13.76 -31.54
N ASN A 511 5.97 -13.13 -31.43
CA ASN A 511 4.80 -13.55 -32.20
C ASN A 511 5.03 -13.43 -33.71
N LYS A 512 5.59 -12.33 -34.20
CA LYS A 512 5.84 -12.16 -35.64
C LYS A 512 6.85 -13.17 -36.20
N LEU A 513 7.86 -13.53 -35.41
CA LEU A 513 8.82 -14.58 -35.74
C LEU A 513 8.15 -15.97 -35.77
N ALA A 514 7.29 -16.27 -34.78
CA ALA A 514 6.58 -17.55 -34.70
C ALA A 514 5.57 -17.78 -35.84
N TYR A 515 4.98 -16.71 -36.38
CA TYR A 515 4.03 -16.77 -37.51
C TYR A 515 4.69 -16.57 -38.89
N GLY A 516 6.03 -16.56 -38.99
CA GLY A 516 6.75 -16.51 -40.28
C GLY A 516 6.62 -15.20 -41.05
N ASN A 517 6.22 -14.10 -40.39
CA ASN A 517 5.95 -12.81 -41.04
C ASN A 517 7.23 -11.99 -41.34
N ILE A 518 8.39 -12.35 -40.75
CA ILE A 518 9.69 -11.68 -40.92
C ILE A 518 10.80 -12.75 -40.73
N GLY A 519 11.87 -12.72 -41.52
CA GLY A 519 12.92 -13.77 -41.57
C GLY A 519 14.04 -13.61 -40.54
N SER A 520 14.22 -12.44 -39.92
CA SER A 520 15.19 -12.22 -38.84
C SER A 520 14.90 -10.96 -38.00
N VAL A 521 15.54 -10.86 -36.82
CA VAL A 521 15.54 -9.65 -35.97
C VAL A 521 16.19 -8.46 -36.69
N ALA A 522 17.16 -8.69 -37.58
CA ALA A 522 17.83 -7.65 -38.36
C ALA A 522 16.90 -7.02 -39.42
N GLU A 523 16.08 -7.82 -40.11
CA GLU A 523 15.03 -7.32 -41.03
C GLU A 523 13.97 -6.50 -40.28
N LEU A 524 13.68 -6.88 -39.04
CA LEU A 524 12.71 -6.23 -38.17
C LEU A 524 13.19 -4.84 -37.73
N ILE A 525 14.48 -4.69 -37.43
CA ILE A 525 15.14 -3.40 -37.14
C ILE A 525 15.21 -2.52 -38.40
N ALA A 526 15.61 -3.07 -39.55
CA ALA A 526 15.69 -2.31 -40.80
C ALA A 526 14.31 -1.80 -41.27
N GLN A 527 13.25 -2.59 -41.08
CA GLN A 527 11.87 -2.14 -41.34
C GLN A 527 11.44 -1.03 -40.37
N SER A 528 11.84 -1.09 -39.10
CA SER A 528 11.49 -0.05 -38.12
C SER A 528 12.13 1.29 -38.45
N ASP A 529 13.40 1.27 -38.85
CA ASP A 529 14.16 2.50 -39.09
C ASP A 529 13.71 3.16 -40.41
N SER A 530 13.44 2.38 -41.45
CA SER A 530 12.89 2.87 -42.73
C SER A 530 11.48 3.48 -42.60
N TYR A 531 10.71 3.08 -41.60
CA TYR A 531 9.39 3.66 -41.33
C TYR A 531 9.52 5.05 -40.71
N TRP A 532 10.50 5.25 -39.83
CA TRP A 532 10.70 6.53 -39.14
C TRP A 532 11.43 7.58 -39.97
N GLU A 533 12.39 7.20 -40.82
CA GLU A 533 12.95 8.14 -41.81
C GLU A 533 11.89 8.70 -42.79
N ARG A 534 10.79 7.95 -43.00
CA ARG A 534 9.61 8.42 -43.75
C ARG A 534 8.69 9.30 -42.91
N MET A 535 8.68 9.14 -41.58
CA MET A 535 7.88 9.93 -40.64
C MET A 535 8.48 11.31 -40.35
N GLU A 536 9.81 11.45 -40.30
CA GLU A 536 10.47 12.75 -40.09
C GLU A 536 10.42 13.68 -41.31
N ARG A 537 10.12 13.14 -42.51
CA ARG A 537 9.97 13.90 -43.75
C ARG A 537 8.54 14.39 -44.03
N ILE A 538 7.55 13.95 -43.25
CA ILE A 538 6.13 14.35 -43.31
C ILE A 538 5.86 15.28 -42.14
#